data_AF-A0A6L4ABF1-F1
#
_entry.id   AF-A0A6L4ABF1-F1
#
_cell.length_a   1.000
_cell.length_b   1.000
_cell.length_c   1.000
_cell.angle_alpha   90.00
_cell.angle_beta   90.00
_cell.angle_gamma   90.00
#
_symmetry.space_group_name_H-M   'P 1'
#
loop_
_entity.id
_entity.type
_entity.pdbx_description
1 polymer ?
#
loop_
_entity_poly.entity_id
_entity_poly.type
_entity_poly.pdbx_seq_one_letter_code
_entity_poly.pdbx_strand_id
1 'polypeptide(L)'
;MTTEIPTAEKKEWVYRPLGLTIGLLSIIPLFGIEPIIWLYIAHRLNVDANGIISGGLALDFWRWAGGIAGGIVLITAIMAWIGKPRSSQYLVQASVIASFLLIMVAAWVRAFGDCTGCLMDGATQTFNDIFQCKIPIQIIAFVYFIFYINRAPARAFYTQVPLPPWNPDEE
;
A
#
# COMPACT_ATOMS: atom_id res chain seq x y z
N MET A 1 -11.51 49.32 -33.34
CA MET A 1 -11.73 47.86 -33.32
C MET A 1 -10.44 47.20 -32.86
N THR A 2 -10.30 46.99 -31.55
CA THR A 2 -9.19 46.25 -30.96
C THR A 2 -9.63 44.80 -30.81
N THR A 3 -8.98 43.91 -31.55
CA THR A 3 -9.18 42.47 -31.49
C THR A 3 -8.58 41.96 -30.18
N GLU A 4 -9.42 41.60 -29.21
CA GLU A 4 -8.98 40.83 -28.05
C GLU A 4 -8.55 39.44 -28.53
N ILE A 5 -7.25 39.16 -28.41
CA ILE A 5 -6.68 37.85 -28.67
C ILE A 5 -7.14 36.94 -27.53
N PRO A 6 -7.78 35.79 -27.79
CA PRO A 6 -8.17 34.87 -26.73
C PRO A 6 -6.89 34.37 -26.07
N THR A 7 -6.67 34.77 -24.82
CA THR A 7 -5.57 34.29 -24.00
C THR A 7 -5.74 32.78 -23.86
N ALA A 8 -4.78 32.04 -24.41
CA ALA A 8 -4.75 30.59 -24.29
C ALA A 8 -4.88 30.21 -22.81
N GLU A 9 -6.01 29.57 -22.47
CA GLU A 9 -6.28 29.03 -21.15
C GLU A 9 -5.07 28.18 -20.76
N LYS A 10 -4.24 28.72 -19.87
CA LYS A 10 -3.01 28.09 -19.44
C LYS A 10 -3.47 26.87 -18.64
N LYS A 11 -3.47 25.71 -19.27
CA LYS A 11 -3.81 24.43 -18.63
C LYS A 11 -2.77 24.21 -17.54
N GLU A 12 -3.07 24.71 -16.33
CA GLU A 12 -2.16 24.61 -15.19
C GLU A 12 -1.99 23.13 -14.90
N TRP A 13 -0.79 22.64 -15.19
CA TRP A 13 -0.41 21.27 -14.86
C TRP A 13 -0.43 21.17 -13.34
N VAL A 14 -1.42 20.45 -12.82
CA VAL A 14 -1.51 20.12 -11.40
C VAL A 14 -0.26 19.34 -11.02
N TYR A 15 0.69 20.04 -10.39
CA TYR A 15 1.98 19.46 -10.01
C TYR A 15 1.76 18.33 -9.00
N ARG A 16 2.43 17.20 -9.21
CA ARG A 16 2.35 16.04 -8.32
C ARG A 16 3.15 16.33 -7.06
N PRO A 17 2.52 16.36 -5.86
CA PRO A 17 3.26 16.61 -4.64
C PRO A 17 4.22 15.44 -4.38
N LEU A 18 5.51 15.75 -4.17
CA LEU A 18 6.56 14.73 -4.01
C LEU A 18 6.25 13.72 -2.89
N GLY A 19 5.62 14.16 -1.80
CA GLY A 19 5.28 13.24 -0.72
C GLY A 19 4.12 12.29 -1.04
N LEU A 20 3.29 12.58 -2.05
CA LEU A 20 2.29 11.61 -2.53
C LEU A 20 3.00 10.49 -3.28
N THR A 21 3.99 10.85 -4.11
CA THR A 21 4.85 9.87 -4.78
C THR A 21 5.59 9.01 -3.78
N ILE A 22 6.20 9.61 -2.75
CA ILE A 22 6.90 8.88 -1.67
C ILE A 22 5.92 7.98 -0.92
N GLY A 23 4.72 8.47 -0.61
CA GLY A 23 3.68 7.70 0.07
C GLY A 23 3.21 6.50 -0.75
N LEU A 24 2.98 6.67 -2.06
CA LEU A 24 2.62 5.57 -2.96
C LEU A 24 3.78 4.57 -3.10
N LEU A 25 5.01 5.06 -3.25
CA LEU A 25 6.21 4.22 -3.33
C LEU A 25 6.50 3.45 -2.04
N SER A 26 6.08 3.94 -0.87
CA SER A 26 6.23 3.18 0.38
C SER A 26 5.15 2.11 0.54
N ILE A 27 3.90 2.38 0.16
CA ILE A 27 2.81 1.40 0.32
C ILE A 27 2.80 0.29 -0.73
N ILE A 28 3.18 0.59 -1.98
CA ILE A 28 3.16 -0.38 -3.09
C ILE A 28 3.98 -1.63 -2.78
N PRO A 29 5.25 -1.55 -2.37
CA PRO A 29 6.02 -2.74 -2.05
C PRO A 29 5.46 -3.44 -0.80
N LEU A 30 5.18 -2.70 0.27
CA LEU A 30 4.86 -3.26 1.59
C LEU A 30 3.45 -3.87 1.70
N PHE A 31 2.48 -3.29 1.02
CA PHE A 31 1.07 -3.66 1.10
C PHE A 31 0.51 -4.20 -0.21
N GLY A 32 1.17 -3.96 -1.34
CA GLY A 32 0.73 -4.43 -2.66
C GLY A 32 1.51 -5.65 -3.16
N ILE A 33 2.79 -5.45 -3.46
CA ILE A 33 3.64 -6.44 -4.11
C ILE A 33 3.96 -7.61 -3.17
N GLU A 34 4.42 -7.31 -1.97
CA GLU A 34 4.90 -8.33 -1.05
C GLU A 34 3.87 -9.41 -0.69
N PRO A 35 2.60 -9.10 -0.31
CA PRO A 35 1.62 -10.16 -0.03
C PRO A 35 1.32 -11.03 -1.25
N ILE A 36 1.42 -10.49 -2.47
CA ILE A 36 1.26 -11.27 -3.71
C ILE A 36 2.45 -12.21 -3.92
N ILE A 37 3.68 -11.72 -3.69
CA ILE A 37 4.89 -12.56 -3.75
C ILE A 37 4.76 -13.71 -2.75
N TRP A 38 4.33 -13.43 -1.52
CA TRP A 38 4.13 -14.47 -0.51
C TRP A 38 3.07 -15.48 -0.90
N LEU A 39 1.94 -15.04 -1.44
CA LEU A 39 0.91 -15.95 -1.94
C LEU A 39 1.45 -16.81 -3.09
N TYR A 40 2.23 -16.23 -4.00
CA TYR A 40 2.83 -16.95 -5.12
C TYR A 40 3.83 -18.01 -4.64
N ILE A 41 4.72 -17.67 -3.70
CA ILE A 41 5.66 -18.61 -3.10
C ILE A 41 4.90 -19.74 -2.38
N ALA A 42 3.89 -19.41 -1.58
CA ALA A 42 3.05 -20.39 -0.89
C ALA A 42 2.37 -21.33 -1.89
N HIS A 43 1.80 -20.76 -2.95
CA HIS A 43 1.14 -21.52 -3.99
C HIS A 43 2.11 -22.47 -4.70
N ARG A 44 3.31 -22.00 -5.05
CA ARG A 44 4.32 -22.84 -5.72
C ARG A 44 4.81 -23.99 -4.83
N LEU A 45 5.09 -23.71 -3.56
CA LEU A 45 5.56 -24.70 -2.59
C LEU A 45 4.47 -25.71 -2.20
N ASN A 46 3.20 -25.32 -2.21
CA ASN A 46 2.09 -26.24 -1.93
C ASN A 46 1.77 -27.16 -3.12
N VAL A 47 1.97 -26.69 -4.36
CA VAL A 47 1.83 -27.53 -5.57
C VAL A 47 2.96 -28.56 -5.65
N ASP A 48 4.15 -28.22 -5.15
CA ASP A 48 5.30 -29.12 -5.08
C ASP A 48 5.34 -29.93 -3.78
N ALA A 49 4.21 -30.35 -3.19
CA ALA A 49 4.14 -31.10 -1.91
C ALA A 49 4.89 -32.46 -1.88
N ASN A 50 5.62 -32.81 -2.95
CA ASN A 50 6.61 -33.88 -3.03
C ASN A 50 8.07 -33.35 -3.19
N GLY A 51 8.34 -32.06 -2.95
CA GLY A 51 9.57 -31.37 -3.35
C GLY A 51 10.17 -30.46 -2.28
N ILE A 52 11.45 -30.73 -1.97
CA ILE A 52 12.50 -29.90 -1.32
C ILE A 52 12.26 -29.48 0.16
N ILE A 53 11.05 -29.16 0.62
CA ILE A 53 10.81 -28.75 2.03
C ILE A 53 9.74 -29.63 2.67
N SER A 54 10.19 -30.53 3.55
CA SER A 54 9.36 -31.41 4.38
C SER A 54 8.56 -30.58 5.39
N GLY A 55 7.45 -29.99 4.98
CA GLY A 55 6.59 -29.18 5.85
C GLY A 55 5.50 -28.41 5.11
N GLY A 56 5.76 -28.01 3.85
CA GLY A 56 4.80 -27.32 2.98
C GLY A 56 4.32 -25.97 3.52
N LEU A 57 4.42 -24.89 2.73
CA LEU A 57 3.81 -23.62 3.14
C LEU A 57 2.30 -23.68 2.84
N ALA A 58 1.51 -24.11 3.82
CA ALA A 58 0.06 -24.33 3.65
C ALA A 58 -0.66 -23.08 3.10
N LEU A 59 -1.50 -23.25 2.08
CA LEU A 59 -2.41 -22.21 1.61
C LEU A 59 -3.59 -22.06 2.58
N ASP A 60 -3.43 -21.25 3.61
CA ASP A 60 -4.48 -20.88 4.55
C ASP A 60 -5.29 -19.66 4.07
N PHE A 61 -6.46 -19.48 4.66
CA PHE A 61 -7.34 -18.35 4.39
C PHE A 61 -6.60 -17.00 4.46
N TRP A 62 -5.72 -16.80 5.44
CA TRP A 62 -4.98 -15.54 5.61
C TRP A 62 -4.01 -15.23 4.48
N ARG A 63 -3.37 -16.25 3.88
CA ARG A 63 -2.48 -16.06 2.72
C ARG A 63 -3.27 -15.64 1.48
N TRP A 64 -4.42 -16.27 1.23
CA TRP A 64 -5.32 -15.86 0.14
C TRP A 64 -5.87 -14.46 0.34
N ALA A 65 -6.39 -14.18 1.54
CA ALA A 65 -6.91 -12.85 1.88
C ALA A 65 -5.83 -11.77 1.72
N GLY A 66 -4.60 -12.05 2.17
CA GLY A 66 -3.45 -11.15 2.04
C GLY A 66 -3.11 -10.85 0.58
N GLY A 67 -3.00 -11.88 -0.28
CA GLY A 67 -2.69 -11.69 -1.70
C GLY A 67 -3.79 -10.93 -2.45
N ILE A 68 -5.06 -11.21 -2.17
CA ILE A 68 -6.20 -10.47 -2.75
C ILE A 68 -6.16 -9.00 -2.31
N ALA A 69 -5.96 -8.75 -1.02
CA ALA A 69 -5.84 -7.39 -0.48
C ALA A 69 -4.69 -6.62 -1.13
N GLY A 70 -3.54 -7.27 -1.34
CA GLY A 70 -2.40 -6.67 -2.06
C GLY A 70 -2.71 -6.34 -3.51
N GLY A 71 -3.42 -7.22 -4.22
CA GLY A 71 -3.90 -6.95 -5.56
C GLY A 71 -4.81 -5.71 -5.61
N ILE A 72 -5.73 -5.59 -4.65
CA ILE A 72 -6.61 -4.42 -4.53
C ILE A 72 -5.79 -3.15 -4.28
N VAL A 73 -4.80 -3.18 -3.38
CA VAL A 73 -3.92 -2.03 -3.11
C VAL A 73 -3.15 -1.60 -4.35
N LEU A 74 -2.66 -2.53 -5.18
CA LEU A 74 -1.97 -2.17 -6.42
C LEU A 74 -2.92 -1.49 -7.41
N ILE A 75 -4.12 -2.02 -7.59
CA ILE A 75 -5.11 -1.44 -8.50
C ILE A 75 -5.48 -0.03 -8.03
N THR A 76 -5.81 0.15 -6.75
CA THR A 76 -6.18 1.45 -6.20
C THR A 76 -5.00 2.42 -6.19
N ALA A 77 -3.76 1.95 -5.99
CA ALA A 77 -2.56 2.79 -6.09
C ALA A 77 -2.32 3.28 -7.53
N ILE A 78 -2.54 2.44 -8.55
CA ILE A 78 -2.47 2.86 -9.96
C ILE A 78 -3.55 3.89 -10.26
N MET A 79 -4.79 3.68 -9.79
CA MET A 79 -5.87 4.65 -9.95
C MET A 79 -5.56 5.98 -9.24
N ALA A 80 -5.01 5.93 -8.03
CA ALA A 80 -4.57 7.10 -7.28
C ALA A 80 -3.42 7.83 -7.99
N TRP A 81 -2.50 7.10 -8.62
CA TRP A 81 -1.39 7.65 -9.41
C TRP A 81 -1.85 8.42 -10.66
N ILE A 82 -2.99 8.05 -11.23
CA ILE A 82 -3.59 8.73 -12.39
C ILE A 82 -4.26 10.06 -11.98
N GLY A 83 -4.59 10.26 -10.70
CA GLY A 83 -4.99 11.56 -10.15
C GLY A 83 -6.42 12.02 -10.51
N LYS A 84 -7.34 11.09 -10.82
CA LYS A 84 -8.76 11.41 -11.07
C LYS A 84 -9.69 10.44 -10.31
N PRO A 85 -10.89 10.86 -9.89
CA PRO A 85 -11.28 12.05 -9.11
C PRO A 85 -11.04 11.82 -7.59
N ARG A 86 -11.52 12.71 -6.71
CA ARG A 86 -11.40 12.61 -5.23
C ARG A 86 -11.81 11.26 -4.62
N SER A 87 -12.62 10.46 -5.31
CA SER A 87 -12.94 9.09 -4.89
C SER A 87 -11.73 8.16 -4.89
N SER A 88 -10.76 8.34 -5.80
CA SER A 88 -9.56 7.49 -5.85
C SER A 88 -8.70 7.64 -4.60
N GLN A 89 -8.70 8.83 -3.98
CA GLN A 89 -8.09 9.09 -2.68
C GLN A 89 -8.70 8.21 -1.58
N TYR A 90 -10.04 8.18 -1.49
CA TYR A 90 -10.74 7.37 -0.49
C TYR A 90 -10.59 5.87 -0.76
N LEU A 91 -10.58 5.45 -2.03
CA LEU A 91 -10.39 4.06 -2.41
C LEU A 91 -9.00 3.55 -2.03
N VAL A 92 -7.93 4.31 -2.35
CA VAL A 92 -6.58 3.90 -1.97
C VAL A 92 -6.43 3.91 -0.45
N GLN A 93 -6.97 4.93 0.24
CA GLN A 93 -6.96 4.99 1.69
C GLN A 93 -7.69 3.79 2.33
N ALA A 94 -8.90 3.49 1.88
CA ALA A 94 -9.68 2.35 2.37
C ALA A 94 -8.97 1.02 2.12
N SER A 95 -8.39 0.82 0.93
CA SER A 95 -7.64 -0.41 0.60
C SER A 95 -6.40 -0.60 1.47
N VAL A 96 -5.66 0.48 1.76
CA VAL A 96 -4.46 0.44 2.59
C VAL A 96 -4.83 0.19 4.05
N ILE A 97 -5.88 0.84 4.56
CA ILE A 97 -6.41 0.58 5.91
C ILE A 97 -6.88 -0.88 6.04
N ALA A 98 -7.68 -1.36 5.10
CA ALA A 98 -8.16 -2.74 5.12
C ALA A 98 -7.01 -3.74 5.08
N SER A 99 -6.00 -3.52 4.22
CA SER A 99 -4.82 -4.37 4.13
C SER A 99 -3.98 -4.33 5.39
N PHE A 100 -3.79 -3.14 5.99
CA PHE A 100 -3.08 -2.98 7.25
C PHE A 100 -3.79 -3.75 8.38
N LEU A 101 -5.11 -3.58 8.53
CA LEU A 101 -5.90 -4.29 9.53
C LEU A 101 -5.86 -5.79 9.33
N LEU A 102 -5.96 -6.27 8.09
CA LEU A 102 -5.88 -7.69 7.78
C LEU A 102 -4.53 -8.28 8.21
N ILE A 103 -3.43 -7.59 7.91
CA ILE A 103 -2.07 -8.02 8.31
C ILE A 103 -1.93 -8.04 9.83
N MET A 104 -2.42 -7.01 10.52
CA MET A 104 -2.37 -6.93 12.00
C MET A 104 -3.20 -8.03 12.66
N VAL A 105 -4.43 -8.28 12.18
CA VAL A 105 -5.29 -9.35 12.69
C VAL A 105 -4.66 -10.72 12.41
N ALA A 106 -4.13 -10.94 11.20
CA ALA A 106 -3.46 -12.19 10.87
C ALA A 106 -2.22 -12.44 11.77
N ALA A 107 -1.44 -11.40 12.03
CA ALA A 107 -0.30 -11.47 12.96
C ALA A 107 -0.76 -11.77 14.39
N TRP A 108 -1.84 -11.12 14.85
CA TRP A 108 -2.38 -11.32 16.18
C TRP A 108 -2.96 -12.73 16.37
N VAL A 109 -3.74 -13.23 15.41
CA VAL A 109 -4.27 -14.60 15.41
C VAL A 109 -3.14 -15.64 15.43
N ARG A 110 -2.03 -15.39 14.72
CA ARG A 110 -0.86 -16.29 14.74
C ARG A 110 -0.06 -16.21 16.04
N ALA A 111 -0.04 -15.05 16.70
CA ALA A 111 0.66 -14.87 17.96
C ALA A 111 -0.09 -15.46 19.16
N PHE A 112 -1.42 -15.43 19.15
CA PHE A 112 -2.28 -15.84 20.28
C PHE A 112 -3.09 -17.11 20.03
N GLY A 113 -3.19 -17.58 18.79
CA GLY A 113 -3.78 -18.88 18.50
C GLY A 113 -2.83 -19.98 18.95
N ASP A 114 -3.34 -20.99 19.66
CA ASP A 114 -2.64 -22.24 19.95
C ASP A 114 -2.26 -22.93 18.63
N CYS A 115 -1.16 -22.52 18.01
CA CYS A 115 -0.67 -23.15 16.80
C CYS A 115 0.05 -24.44 17.19
N THR A 116 -0.74 -25.48 17.46
CA THR A 116 -0.31 -26.87 17.65
C THR A 116 0.21 -27.41 16.31
N GLY A 117 1.38 -26.92 15.88
CA GLY A 117 1.95 -27.18 14.55
C GLY A 117 3.00 -26.17 14.10
N CYS A 118 3.08 -24.99 14.74
CA CYS A 118 4.07 -23.96 14.41
C CYS A 118 5.48 -24.21 14.99
N LEU A 119 5.71 -25.37 15.62
CA LEU A 119 6.89 -25.62 16.46
C LEU A 119 7.99 -26.47 15.81
N MET A 120 7.89 -26.84 14.53
CA MET A 120 8.94 -27.64 13.87
C MET A 120 9.08 -27.29 12.39
N ASP A 121 9.64 -26.13 12.05
CA ASP A 121 10.47 -26.00 10.84
C ASP A 121 11.33 -24.73 10.92
N GLY A 122 12.66 -24.85 10.90
CA GLY A 122 13.58 -23.71 11.04
C GLY A 122 13.34 -22.59 10.03
N ALA A 123 12.75 -22.92 8.87
CA ALA A 123 12.30 -21.95 7.88
C ALA A 123 11.16 -21.05 8.44
N THR A 124 10.14 -21.61 9.09
CA THR A 124 9.00 -20.84 9.63
C THR A 124 9.39 -19.87 10.74
N GLN A 125 10.40 -20.21 11.52
CA GLN A 125 10.91 -19.37 12.61
C GLN A 125 11.74 -18.18 12.08
N THR A 126 12.62 -18.41 11.11
CA THR A 126 13.31 -17.32 10.39
C THR A 126 12.32 -16.39 9.69
N PHE A 127 11.23 -16.94 9.13
CA PHE A 127 10.17 -16.11 8.55
C PHE A 127 9.47 -15.25 9.60
N ASN A 128 9.15 -15.79 10.78
CA ASN A 128 8.54 -15.02 11.87
C ASN A 128 9.43 -13.88 12.36
N ASP A 129 10.74 -14.10 12.48
CA ASP A 129 11.68 -13.06 12.92
C ASP A 129 11.76 -11.90 11.91
N ILE A 130 11.76 -12.21 10.60
CA ILE A 130 11.68 -11.20 9.54
C ILE A 130 10.35 -10.45 9.60
N PHE A 131 9.23 -11.13 9.84
CA PHE A 131 7.91 -10.50 9.99
C PHE A 131 7.88 -9.54 11.19
N GLN A 132 8.49 -9.90 12.32
CA GLN A 132 8.53 -9.04 13.51
C GLN A 132 9.33 -7.76 13.29
N CYS A 133 10.50 -7.84 12.64
CA CYS A 133 11.29 -6.65 12.28
C CYS A 133 10.58 -5.74 11.27
N LYS A 134 9.65 -6.29 10.48
CA LYS A 134 8.93 -5.57 9.44
C LYS A 134 7.72 -4.80 9.96
N ILE A 135 7.06 -5.25 11.02
CA ILE A 135 5.86 -4.60 11.58
C ILE A 135 6.10 -3.10 11.87
N PRO A 136 7.20 -2.69 12.54
CA PRO A 136 7.50 -1.27 12.76
C PRO A 136 7.58 -0.46 11.46
N ILE A 137 8.23 -1.00 10.42
CA ILE A 137 8.37 -0.35 9.12
C ILE A 137 7.00 -0.18 8.45
N GLN A 138 6.14 -1.21 8.50
CA GLN A 138 4.77 -1.13 7.98
C GLN A 138 3.91 -0.11 8.71
N ILE A 139 4.02 -0.03 10.04
CA ILE A 139 3.31 0.96 10.84
C ILE A 139 3.76 2.37 10.44
N ILE A 140 5.06 2.61 10.33
CA ILE A 140 5.60 3.92 9.91
C ILE A 140 5.13 4.28 8.50
N ALA A 141 5.21 3.34 7.55
CA ALA A 141 4.76 3.56 6.17
C ALA A 141 3.25 3.86 6.11
N PHE A 142 2.45 3.12 6.87
CA PHE A 142 1.00 3.34 7.00
C PHE A 142 0.69 4.72 7.56
N VAL A 143 1.28 5.07 8.71
CA VAL A 143 1.07 6.37 9.36
C VAL A 143 1.51 7.51 8.45
N TYR A 144 2.68 7.38 7.80
CA TYR A 144 3.17 8.35 6.83
C TYR A 144 2.19 8.55 5.68
N PHE A 145 1.70 7.45 5.08
CA PHE A 145 0.77 7.50 3.96
C PHE A 145 -0.56 8.16 4.36
N ILE A 146 -1.18 7.74 5.47
CA ILE A 146 -2.46 8.29 5.95
C ILE A 146 -2.31 9.75 6.35
N PHE A 147 -1.21 10.12 7.01
CA PHE A 147 -0.94 11.50 7.36
C PHE A 147 -0.78 12.36 6.10
N TYR A 148 0.01 11.91 5.13
CA TYR A 148 0.33 12.71 3.95
C TYR A 148 -0.85 12.83 2.99
N ILE A 149 -1.60 11.75 2.74
CA ILE A 149 -2.77 11.80 1.85
C ILE A 149 -3.84 12.75 2.39
N ASN A 150 -3.86 13.01 3.70
CA ASN A 150 -4.76 13.95 4.34
C ASN A 150 -4.25 15.40 4.37
N ARG A 151 -3.02 15.68 3.92
CA ARG A 151 -2.46 17.04 3.91
C ARG A 151 -2.98 17.86 2.72
N ALA A 152 -3.04 19.19 2.88
CA ALA A 152 -3.49 20.14 1.87
C ALA A 152 -2.95 19.93 0.44
N PRO A 153 -1.65 19.68 0.20
CA PRO A 153 -1.13 19.51 -1.16
C PRO A 153 -1.63 18.24 -1.85
N ALA A 154 -1.83 17.15 -1.09
CA ALA A 154 -2.40 15.93 -1.64
C ALA A 154 -3.89 16.11 -1.97
N ARG A 155 -4.65 16.81 -1.13
CA ARG A 155 -6.06 17.14 -1.40
C ARG A 155 -6.20 17.99 -2.66
N ALA A 156 -5.37 19.01 -2.81
CA ALA A 156 -5.33 19.89 -3.98
C ALA A 156 -5.09 19.13 -5.29
N PHE A 157 -4.20 18.12 -5.25
CA PHE A 157 -3.95 17.22 -6.38
C PHE A 157 -5.21 16.45 -6.81
N TYR A 158 -5.95 15.87 -5.85
CA TYR A 158 -7.16 15.09 -6.15
C TYR A 158 -8.39 15.94 -6.48
N THR A 159 -8.42 17.20 -6.04
CA THR A 159 -9.49 18.17 -6.38
C THR A 159 -9.17 19.03 -7.60
N GLN A 160 -7.98 18.88 -8.20
CA GLN A 160 -7.50 19.70 -9.31
C GLN A 160 -7.52 21.20 -9.03
N VAL A 161 -7.30 21.58 -7.76
CA VAL A 161 -7.24 22.99 -7.34
C VAL A 161 -5.78 23.44 -7.38
N PRO A 162 -5.43 24.51 -8.09
CA PRO A 162 -4.08 25.06 -8.06
C PRO A 162 -3.70 25.49 -6.65
N LEU A 163 -2.48 25.18 -6.21
CA LEU A 163 -1.94 25.75 -4.97
C LEU A 163 -1.54 27.20 -5.24
N PRO A 164 -1.79 28.14 -4.31
CA PRO A 164 -1.29 29.49 -4.45
C PRO A 164 0.24 29.47 -4.58
N PRO A 165 0.83 30.34 -5.42
CA PRO A 165 2.28 30.45 -5.52
C PRO A 165 2.86 30.75 -4.13
N TRP A 166 3.96 30.08 -3.78
CA TRP A 166 4.66 30.32 -2.52
C TRP A 166 5.12 31.79 -2.49
N ASN A 167 4.61 32.55 -1.51
CA ASN A 167 4.97 33.94 -1.27
C ASN A 167 5.96 34.00 -0.09
N PRO A 168 7.25 34.27 -0.32
CA PRO A 168 8.22 34.44 0.77
C PRO A 168 7.93 35.61 1.71
N ASP A 169 7.06 36.54 1.29
CA ASP A 169 6.84 37.81 1.96
C ASP A 169 5.73 37.76 3.04
N GLU A 170 5.16 36.57 3.31
CA GLU A 170 4.06 36.35 4.26
C GLU A 170 4.48 35.69 5.60
N GLU A 171 5.78 35.61 5.90
CA GLU A 171 6.32 35.17 7.21
C GLU A 171 6.70 36.35 8.12
#